data_AF-A0A1R1L9Z1-F1
#
_entry.id   AF-A0A1R1L9Z1-F1
#
_cell.length_a   1.000
_cell.length_b   1.000
_cell.length_c   1.000
_cell.angle_alpha   90.00
_cell.angle_beta   90.00
_cell.angle_gamma   90.00
#
_symmetry.space_group_name_H-M   'P 1'
#
loop_
_entity.id
_entity.type
_entity.pdbx_description
1 polymer ?
#
loop_
_entity_poly.entity_id
_entity_poly.type
_entity_poly.pdbx_seq_one_letter_code
_entity_poly.pdbx_strand_id
1 'polypeptide(L)'
;MTDANLYITPGGAAHVYTYSINSSGATWDGITYWTSTGSTFNSGTKAYLNTKYTGGYDVNKVRGVAAHEMGHALGLDHVSGCHLMNGFTTSRCGIYRPTADEINGINNKY
;
A
#
# COMPACT_ATOMS: atom_id res chain seq x y z
N MET A 1 3.70 -9.48 18.48
CA MET A 1 3.25 -8.91 17.20
C MET A 1 2.53 -10.02 16.49
N THR A 2 1.23 -9.89 16.23
CA THR A 2 0.49 -10.89 15.46
C THR A 2 0.63 -10.56 13.99
N ASP A 3 1.12 -11.53 13.23
CA ASP A 3 1.23 -11.44 11.78
C ASP A 3 -0.18 -11.35 11.18
N ALA A 4 -0.34 -10.48 10.16
CA ALA A 4 -1.57 -10.42 9.40
C ALA A 4 -1.59 -11.60 8.42
N ASN A 5 -2.45 -12.58 8.67
CA ASN A 5 -2.66 -13.70 7.76
C ASN A 5 -3.63 -13.29 6.65
N LEU A 6 -3.11 -13.16 5.42
CA LEU A 6 -3.89 -12.94 4.22
C LEU A 6 -4.47 -14.29 3.73
N TYR A 7 -5.77 -14.48 3.87
CA TYR A 7 -6.46 -15.66 3.36
C TYR A 7 -7.05 -15.37 1.96
N ILE A 8 -6.54 -16.09 0.95
CA ILE A 8 -7.05 -16.02 -0.44
C ILE A 8 -7.99 -17.22 -0.66
N THR A 9 -9.28 -16.98 -0.89
CA THR A 9 -10.27 -18.03 -1.22
C THR A 9 -10.22 -18.41 -2.70
N PRO A 10 -10.24 -19.71 -3.06
CA PRO A 10 -10.28 -20.14 -4.46
C PRO A 10 -11.69 -19.93 -5.03
N GLY A 11 -11.83 -18.95 -5.92
CA GLY A 11 -13.10 -18.68 -6.62
C GLY A 11 -13.09 -17.53 -7.64
N GLY A 12 -11.92 -16.95 -7.94
CA GLY A 12 -11.75 -15.81 -8.84
C GLY A 12 -10.73 -14.85 -8.23
N ALA A 13 -9.46 -15.09 -8.51
CA ALA A 13 -8.40 -14.64 -7.61
C ALA A 13 -8.06 -13.15 -7.74
N ALA A 14 -8.57 -12.34 -6.81
CA ALA A 14 -7.99 -11.02 -6.52
C ALA A 14 -6.69 -11.23 -5.74
N HIS A 15 -5.59 -11.38 -6.47
CA HIS A 15 -4.26 -11.50 -5.88
C HIS A 15 -3.68 -10.11 -5.61
N VAL A 16 -3.19 -9.85 -4.40
CA VAL A 16 -2.26 -8.73 -4.16
C VAL A 16 -0.85 -9.26 -4.27
N TYR A 17 -0.06 -8.73 -5.20
CA TYR A 17 1.34 -9.07 -5.39
C TYR A 17 2.23 -7.93 -4.90
N THR A 18 3.19 -8.24 -4.05
CA THR A 18 4.14 -7.27 -3.51
C THR A 18 5.53 -7.49 -4.11
N TYR A 19 6.16 -6.43 -4.59
CA TYR A 19 7.48 -6.46 -5.20
C TYR A 19 8.39 -5.40 -4.60
N SER A 20 9.71 -5.62 -4.71
CA SER A 20 10.73 -4.60 -4.52
C SER A 20 11.46 -4.41 -5.83
N ILE A 21 11.61 -3.18 -6.29
CA ILE A 21 12.30 -2.83 -7.54
C ILE A 21 13.23 -1.65 -7.31
N ASN A 22 14.28 -1.52 -8.10
CA ASN A 22 15.10 -0.30 -8.15
C ASN A 22 14.73 0.49 -9.41
N SER A 23 13.94 1.54 -9.25
CA SER A 23 13.54 2.40 -10.37
C SER A 23 14.14 3.79 -10.18
N SER A 24 15.25 4.04 -10.88
CA SER A 24 16.01 5.28 -10.71
C SER A 24 15.37 6.51 -11.34
N GLY A 25 14.50 6.33 -12.34
CA GLY A 25 13.73 7.41 -12.96
C GLY A 25 12.40 7.72 -12.28
N ALA A 26 11.95 6.89 -11.35
CA ALA A 26 10.70 7.13 -10.62
C ALA A 26 10.84 8.27 -9.61
N THR A 27 9.73 8.98 -9.36
CA THR A 27 9.59 10.03 -8.34
C THR A 27 8.88 9.55 -7.07
N TRP A 28 8.65 8.24 -6.96
CA TRP A 28 7.90 7.59 -5.88
C TRP A 28 8.78 6.55 -5.17
N ASP A 29 8.55 6.39 -3.86
CA ASP A 29 9.19 5.41 -3.00
C ASP A 29 8.36 4.12 -2.84
N GLY A 30 7.05 4.20 -3.12
CA GLY A 30 6.16 3.06 -3.39
C GLY A 30 5.12 3.41 -4.45
N ILE A 31 4.54 2.38 -5.09
CA ILE A 31 3.41 2.55 -6.00
C ILE A 31 2.56 1.29 -6.06
N THR A 32 1.25 1.47 -6.13
CA THR A 32 0.29 0.38 -6.37
C THR A 32 -0.44 0.57 -7.71
N TYR A 33 -0.39 -0.47 -8.54
CA TYR A 33 -1.14 -0.55 -9.79
C TYR A 33 -2.27 -1.55 -9.68
N TRP A 34 -3.45 -1.16 -10.14
CA TRP A 34 -4.62 -2.01 -10.28
C TRP A 34 -5.21 -1.77 -11.68
N THR A 35 -5.72 -2.84 -12.28
CA THR A 35 -6.45 -2.74 -13.56
C THR A 35 -7.85 -3.31 -13.36
N SER A 36 -8.86 -2.54 -13.73
CA SER A 36 -10.26 -2.98 -13.70
C SER A 36 -10.91 -2.83 -15.08
N THR A 37 -11.83 -3.74 -15.40
CA THR A 37 -12.78 -3.62 -16.51
C THR A 37 -14.16 -3.74 -15.89
N GLY A 38 -14.92 -2.63 -15.91
CA GLY A 38 -16.15 -2.53 -15.15
C GLY A 38 -15.89 -2.74 -13.66
N SER A 39 -16.62 -3.67 -13.04
CA SER A 39 -16.48 -4.05 -11.62
C SER A 39 -15.49 -5.18 -11.36
N THR A 40 -14.78 -5.67 -12.37
CA THR A 40 -13.85 -6.81 -12.26
C THR A 40 -12.39 -6.34 -12.28
N PHE A 41 -11.59 -6.77 -11.30
CA PHE A 41 -10.13 -6.61 -11.33
C PHE A 41 -9.52 -7.60 -12.32
N ASN A 42 -8.93 -7.11 -13.42
CA ASN A 42 -8.45 -7.95 -14.55
C ASN A 42 -7.09 -8.60 -14.31
N SER A 43 -6.32 -8.02 -13.41
CA SER A 43 -4.99 -8.49 -13.05
C SER A 43 -4.83 -8.20 -11.58
N GLY A 44 -4.33 -9.16 -10.81
CA GLY A 44 -4.12 -8.96 -9.39
C GLY A 44 -3.36 -7.66 -9.11
N THR A 45 -3.79 -6.92 -8.09
CA THR A 45 -3.21 -5.64 -7.69
C THR A 45 -1.74 -5.81 -7.37
N LYS A 46 -0.89 -4.92 -7.89
CA LYS A 46 0.56 -5.00 -7.71
C LYS A 46 1.07 -3.79 -6.93
N ALA A 47 1.60 -4.04 -5.75
CA ALA A 47 2.28 -3.06 -4.91
C ALA A 47 3.79 -3.19 -5.07
N TYR A 48 4.48 -2.07 -5.24
CA TYR A 48 5.92 -2.00 -5.45
C TYR A 48 6.56 -1.09 -4.41
N LEU A 49 7.67 -1.54 -3.81
CA LEU A 49 8.58 -0.70 -3.06
C LEU A 49 9.79 -0.35 -3.92
N ASN A 50 10.16 0.94 -3.95
CA ASN A 50 11.32 1.39 -4.71
C ASN A 50 12.58 1.44 -3.84
N THR A 51 13.47 0.46 -4.01
CA THR A 51 14.69 0.32 -3.23
C THR A 51 15.71 1.43 -3.43
N LYS A 52 15.59 2.25 -4.50
CA LYS A 52 16.35 3.50 -4.62
C LYS A 52 16.11 4.43 -3.43
N TYR A 53 14.88 4.50 -2.95
CA TYR A 53 14.50 5.36 -1.83
C TYR A 53 14.52 4.59 -0.52
N THR A 54 13.85 3.44 -0.49
CA THR A 54 13.66 2.66 0.74
C THR A 54 14.95 2.03 1.25
N GLY A 55 15.97 1.85 0.42
CA GLY A 55 17.29 1.36 0.85
C GLY A 55 18.02 2.31 1.81
N GLY A 56 17.68 3.59 1.81
CA GLY A 56 18.21 4.58 2.76
C GLY A 56 17.28 4.87 3.95
N TYR A 57 16.14 4.19 4.04
CA TYR A 57 15.14 4.42 5.08
C TYR A 57 15.35 3.50 6.28
N ASP A 58 14.94 3.96 7.46
CA ASP A 58 14.82 3.06 8.60
C ASP A 58 13.64 2.07 8.42
N VAL A 59 13.65 1.00 9.21
CA VAL A 59 12.67 -0.09 9.08
C VAL A 59 11.22 0.37 9.26
N ASN A 60 10.95 1.37 10.10
CA ASN A 60 9.59 1.85 10.33
C ASN A 60 9.12 2.67 9.14
N LYS A 61 9.99 3.50 8.56
CA LYS A 61 9.66 4.23 7.34
C LYS A 61 9.42 3.29 6.16
N VAL A 62 10.21 2.22 6.01
CA VAL A 62 9.95 1.17 4.99
C VAL A 62 8.60 0.48 5.24
N ARG A 63 8.29 0.13 6.49
CA ARG A 63 6.98 -0.43 6.88
C ARG A 63 5.83 0.52 6.53
N GLY A 64 6.01 1.83 6.74
CA GLY A 64 5.01 2.83 6.41
C GLY A 64 4.72 2.91 4.91
N VAL A 65 5.75 2.86 4.05
CA VAL A 65 5.54 2.79 2.59
C VAL A 65 4.83 1.48 2.23
N ALA A 66 5.26 0.34 2.76
CA ALA A 66 4.60 -0.94 2.49
C ALA A 66 3.12 -0.95 2.90
N ALA A 67 2.81 -0.42 4.09
CA ALA A 67 1.44 -0.36 4.59
C ALA A 67 0.58 0.63 3.78
N HIS A 68 1.16 1.73 3.30
CA HIS A 68 0.50 2.67 2.38
C HIS A 68 0.13 2.00 1.05
N GLU A 69 1.08 1.31 0.41
CA GLU A 69 0.81 0.60 -0.84
C GLU A 69 -0.23 -0.52 -0.68
N MET A 70 -0.20 -1.21 0.46
CA MET A 70 -1.22 -2.19 0.80
C MET A 70 -2.59 -1.55 1.04
N GLY A 71 -2.66 -0.33 1.59
CA GLY A 71 -3.90 0.43 1.68
C GLY A 71 -4.52 0.69 0.31
N HIS A 72 -3.71 1.12 -0.67
CA HIS A 72 -4.16 1.21 -2.06
C HIS A 72 -4.60 -0.15 -2.63
N ALA A 73 -3.88 -1.21 -2.31
CA ALA A 73 -4.22 -2.54 -2.78
C ALA A 73 -5.57 -3.05 -2.26
N LEU A 74 -5.98 -2.56 -1.09
CA LEU A 74 -7.29 -2.81 -0.45
C LEU A 74 -8.34 -1.73 -0.81
N GLY A 75 -7.99 -0.79 -1.70
CA GLY A 75 -8.91 0.20 -2.26
C GLY A 75 -9.04 1.49 -1.46
N LEU A 76 -8.12 1.81 -0.55
CA LEU A 76 -8.05 3.15 0.06
C LEU A 76 -7.40 4.14 -0.92
N ASP A 77 -7.96 5.35 -0.97
CA ASP A 77 -7.38 6.47 -1.72
C ASP A 77 -6.44 7.31 -0.85
N HIS A 78 -5.70 8.22 -1.49
CA HIS A 78 -4.86 9.17 -0.77
C HIS A 78 -5.69 10.11 0.10
N VAL A 79 -5.09 10.53 1.23
CA VAL A 79 -5.60 11.59 2.09
C VAL A 79 -4.51 12.61 2.40
N SER A 80 -4.87 13.82 2.82
CA SER A 80 -3.90 14.86 3.23
C SER A 80 -3.68 14.86 4.74
N GLY A 81 -2.52 15.34 5.21
CA GLY A 81 -2.21 15.48 6.64
C GLY A 81 -1.44 14.28 7.23
N CYS A 82 -1.42 14.18 8.57
CA CYS A 82 -0.72 13.11 9.28
C CYS A 82 -1.53 11.80 9.23
N HIS A 83 -1.49 11.12 8.10
CA HIS A 83 -2.19 9.86 7.86
C HIS A 83 -1.28 8.87 7.14
N LEU A 84 -1.54 7.57 7.30
CA LEU A 84 -0.78 6.54 6.61
C LEU A 84 -1.00 6.66 5.10
N MET A 85 -2.23 6.96 4.65
CA MET A 85 -2.59 7.13 3.24
C MET A 85 -2.19 8.48 2.64
N ASN A 86 -1.31 9.26 3.30
CA ASN A 86 -0.75 10.45 2.65
C ASN A 86 0.26 10.05 1.55
N GLY A 87 0.04 10.55 0.33
CA GLY A 87 0.88 10.22 -0.83
C GLY A 87 2.34 10.68 -0.73
N PHE A 88 2.65 11.60 0.19
CA PHE A 88 4.02 12.01 0.46
C PHE A 88 4.52 11.39 1.77
N THR A 89 5.48 10.47 1.68
CA THR A 89 6.07 9.79 2.85
C THR A 89 6.62 10.76 3.91
N THR A 90 7.14 11.91 3.50
CA THR A 90 7.62 12.97 4.41
C THR A 90 6.50 13.66 5.19
N SER A 91 5.26 13.62 4.69
CA SER A 91 4.08 14.24 5.31
C SER A 91 3.29 13.29 6.21
N ARG A 92 3.73 12.03 6.36
CA ARG A 92 3.08 11.01 7.19
C ARG A 92 3.38 11.16 8.69
N CYS A 93 4.16 12.16 9.11
CA CYS A 93 4.43 12.45 10.53
C CYS A 93 4.99 11.26 11.33
N GLY A 94 5.76 10.38 10.67
CA GLY A 94 6.31 9.16 11.29
C GLY A 94 5.29 8.02 11.46
N ILE A 95 4.11 8.11 10.84
CA ILE A 95 3.09 7.05 10.86
C ILE A 95 3.53 5.89 9.95
N TYR A 96 3.55 4.69 10.53
CA TYR A 96 3.85 3.43 9.84
C TYR A 96 2.86 2.30 10.17
N ARG A 97 1.74 2.67 10.79
CA ARG A 97 0.64 1.77 11.17
C ARG A 97 -0.68 2.45 10.80
N PRO A 98 -1.75 1.69 10.50
CA PRO A 98 -3.06 2.27 10.25
C PRO A 98 -3.49 3.20 11.39
N THR A 99 -3.99 4.39 11.05
CA THR A 99 -4.66 5.30 11.99
C THR A 99 -6.14 4.96 12.06
N ALA A 100 -6.90 5.71 12.86
CA ALA A 100 -8.36 5.57 12.90
C ALA A 100 -8.99 5.81 11.51
N ASP A 101 -8.42 6.69 10.69
CA ASP A 101 -8.91 6.97 9.34
C ASP A 101 -8.82 5.74 8.43
N GLU A 102 -7.65 5.09 8.35
CA GLU A 102 -7.47 3.90 7.54
C GLU A 102 -8.28 2.71 8.05
N ILE A 103 -8.40 2.55 9.37
CA ILE A 103 -9.23 1.49 9.97
C ILE A 103 -10.70 1.68 9.56
N ASN A 104 -11.22 2.90 9.69
CA ASN A 104 -12.60 3.20 9.28
C ASN A 104 -12.81 3.04 7.78
N GLY A 105 -11.84 3.45 6.96
CA GLY A 105 -11.88 3.30 5.51
C GLY A 105 -11.98 1.85 5.06
N ILE A 106 -11.22 0.94 5.68
CA ILE A 106 -11.28 -0.50 5.38
C ILE A 106 -12.59 -1.11 5.85
N ASN A 107 -13.02 -0.84 7.10
CA ASN A 107 -14.27 -1.38 7.66
C ASN A 107 -15.53 -0.90 6.92
N ASN A 108 -15.47 0.22 6.19
CA ASN A 108 -16.58 0.67 5.36
C ASN A 108 -16.64 -0.06 3.99
N LYS A 109 -15.56 -0.75 3.59
CA LYS A 109 -15.48 -1.49 2.32
C LYS A 109 -15.76 -2.99 2.48
N TYR A 110 -15.52 -3.55 3.67
CA TYR A 110 -15.60 -4.97 3.99
C TYR A 110 -16.20 -5.18 5.38
#